data_AF-A0A9W9WM57-F1
#
_entry.id   AF-A0A9W9WM57-F1
#
_cell.length_a   1.000
_cell.length_b   1.000
_cell.length_c   1.000
_cell.angle_alpha   90.00
_cell.angle_beta   90.00
_cell.angle_gamma   90.00
#
_symmetry.space_group_name_H-M   'P 1'
#
loop_
_entity.id
_entity.type
_entity.pdbx_description
1 polymer ?
#
loop_
_entity_poly.entity_id
_entity_poly.type
_entity_poly.pdbx_seq_one_letter_code
_entity_poly.pdbx_strand_id
1 'polypeptide(L)'
;MEHADPFLQVQADVVATLQTSRPLFSSYLRIRSLAKSPSNPELKQARSELESTLTELTADLNDLVESVRAIEQDPYRYGLELEEVQRRRKLVDDVGDEVEKMHQELQQAVSNSAVDTLPNPTKFDAALEEERGRGGEDYYASMEQQRQSELMHEQDEQLDGVFRTVGNLRQQADDMGRELEDQAVMINEVDTLADRVGGKLSNGMSRIKHIVRKNEDTWSSFCIAALIFVLVLLLILLIAL
;
A
#
# COMPACT_ATOMS: atom_id res chain seq x y z
N MET A 1 -31.50 12.62 30.85
CA MET A 1 -30.16 12.51 30.26
C MET A 1 -30.41 12.46 28.77
N GLU A 2 -30.03 13.53 28.07
CA GLU A 2 -30.06 13.54 26.60
C GLU A 2 -29.08 12.45 26.16
N HIS A 3 -29.60 11.38 25.56
CA HIS A 3 -28.74 10.32 25.04
C HIS A 3 -28.01 10.92 23.84
N ALA A 4 -26.71 11.12 23.97
CA ALA A 4 -25.88 11.60 22.86
C ALA A 4 -26.06 10.66 21.67
N ASP A 5 -26.26 11.24 20.49
CA ASP A 5 -26.47 10.48 19.27
C ASP A 5 -25.21 9.65 18.94
N PRO A 6 -25.29 8.30 18.97
CA PRO A 6 -24.14 7.45 18.69
C PRO A 6 -23.57 7.67 17.29
N PHE A 7 -24.39 8.14 16.34
CA PHE A 7 -23.94 8.50 14.99
C PHE A 7 -22.83 9.56 15.04
N LEU A 8 -23.00 10.60 15.86
CA LEU A 8 -22.05 11.72 15.92
C LEU A 8 -20.70 11.30 16.51
N GLN A 9 -20.69 10.29 17.38
CA GLN A 9 -19.46 9.73 17.92
C GLN A 9 -18.69 8.97 16.85
N VAL A 10 -19.35 8.02 16.17
CA VAL A 10 -18.73 7.23 15.09
C VAL A 10 -18.32 8.15 13.92
N GLN A 11 -19.11 9.19 13.63
CA GLN A 11 -18.74 10.21 12.65
C GLN A 11 -17.42 10.91 13.03
N ALA A 12 -17.25 11.28 14.30
CA ALA A 12 -16.01 11.92 14.75
C ALA A 12 -14.81 10.98 14.62
N ASP A 13 -15.00 9.71 14.95
CA ASP A 13 -13.97 8.67 14.84
C ASP A 13 -13.58 8.44 13.36
N VAL A 14 -14.56 8.29 12.46
CA VAL A 14 -14.35 8.17 11.01
C VAL A 14 -13.61 9.37 10.44
N VAL A 15 -14.00 10.59 10.83
CA VAL A 15 -13.33 11.82 10.37
C VAL A 15 -11.89 11.89 10.92
N ALA A 16 -11.65 11.47 12.16
CA ALA A 16 -10.32 11.43 12.75
C ALA A 16 -9.42 10.42 12.00
N THR A 17 -9.92 9.22 11.76
CA THR A 17 -9.21 8.17 11.00
C THR A 17 -8.99 8.57 9.53
N LEU A 18 -9.92 9.30 8.92
CA LEU A 18 -9.72 9.87 7.58
C LEU A 18 -8.60 10.92 7.57
N GLN A 19 -8.51 11.75 8.61
CA GLN A 19 -7.43 12.74 8.72
C GLN A 19 -6.05 12.10 8.89
N THR A 20 -5.96 10.94 9.55
CA THR A 20 -4.70 10.19 9.70
C THR A 20 -4.33 9.38 8.46
N SER A 21 -5.30 8.87 7.70
CA SER A 21 -5.04 8.10 6.48
C SER A 21 -4.52 8.95 5.31
N ARG A 22 -4.97 10.21 5.16
CA ARG A 22 -4.49 11.14 4.11
C ARG A 22 -2.95 11.33 4.06
N PRO A 23 -2.26 11.64 5.16
CA PRO A 23 -0.80 11.75 5.15
C PRO A 23 -0.11 10.40 4.91
N LEU A 24 -0.67 9.29 5.40
CA LEU A 24 -0.16 7.93 5.10
C LEU A 24 -0.25 7.65 3.60
N PHE A 25 -1.38 7.97 2.97
CA PHE A 25 -1.58 7.85 1.53
C PHE A 25 -0.60 8.72 0.73
N SER A 26 -0.43 9.98 1.12
CA SER A 26 0.53 10.88 0.49
C SER A 26 1.98 10.37 0.62
N SER A 27 2.34 9.82 1.78
CA SER A 27 3.65 9.21 2.01
C SER A 27 3.85 7.97 1.14
N TYR A 28 2.84 7.09 1.07
CA TYR A 28 2.84 5.91 0.21
C TYR A 28 3.04 6.28 -1.26
N LEU A 29 2.28 7.24 -1.79
CA LEU A 29 2.44 7.71 -3.18
C LEU A 29 3.83 8.28 -3.45
N ARG A 30 4.38 9.04 -2.49
CA ARG A 30 5.75 9.56 -2.58
C ARG A 30 6.79 8.45 -2.60
N ILE A 31 6.71 7.48 -1.68
CA ILE A 31 7.64 6.34 -1.65
C ILE A 31 7.50 5.50 -2.93
N ARG A 32 6.27 5.29 -3.42
CA ARG A 32 5.97 4.60 -4.69
C ARG A 32 6.67 5.26 -5.87
N SER A 33 6.58 6.60 -5.98
CA SER A 33 7.23 7.33 -7.07
C SER A 33 8.77 7.35 -6.98
N LEU A 34 9.35 7.22 -5.79
CA LEU A 34 10.80 7.18 -5.57
C LEU A 34 11.38 5.76 -5.67
N ALA A 35 10.59 4.73 -5.35
CA ALA A 35 11.02 3.35 -5.34
C ALA A 35 11.18 2.81 -6.76
N LYS A 36 12.43 2.55 -7.17
CA LYS A 36 12.76 1.92 -8.46
C LYS A 36 12.42 0.42 -8.51
N SER A 37 12.15 -0.19 -7.36
CA SER A 37 11.79 -1.62 -7.23
C SER A 37 10.55 -1.76 -6.35
N PRO A 38 9.55 -2.57 -6.77
CA PRO A 38 8.37 -2.88 -5.97
C PRO A 38 8.69 -3.68 -4.70
N SER A 39 9.91 -4.23 -4.57
CA SER A 39 10.35 -4.98 -3.38
C SER A 39 10.92 -4.09 -2.26
N ASN A 40 10.81 -2.77 -2.36
CA ASN A 40 11.35 -1.86 -1.34
C ASN A 40 10.64 -2.11 0.01
N PRO A 41 11.36 -2.45 1.09
CA PRO A 41 10.76 -2.69 2.40
C PRO A 41 9.95 -1.49 2.92
N GLU A 42 10.40 -0.26 2.66
CA GLU A 42 9.68 0.96 3.06
C GLU A 42 8.33 1.09 2.32
N LEU A 43 8.29 0.69 1.04
CA LEU A 43 7.05 0.72 0.27
C LEU A 43 6.05 -0.34 0.78
N LYS A 44 6.55 -1.53 1.12
CA LYS A 44 5.73 -2.61 1.70
C LYS A 44 5.16 -2.21 3.06
N GLN A 45 5.99 -1.62 3.92
CA GLN A 45 5.55 -1.15 5.23
C GLN A 45 4.51 -0.04 5.11
N ALA A 46 4.81 1.01 4.33
CA ALA A 46 3.88 2.13 4.12
C ALA A 46 2.55 1.67 3.50
N ARG A 47 2.60 0.65 2.63
CA ARG A 47 1.41 0.00 2.09
C ARG A 47 0.63 -0.71 3.20
N SER A 48 1.25 -1.62 3.94
CA SER A 48 0.57 -2.42 4.97
C SER A 48 -0.10 -1.55 6.04
N GLU A 49 0.59 -0.48 6.48
CA GLU A 49 0.03 0.49 7.42
C GLU A 49 -1.21 1.21 6.84
N LEU A 50 -1.16 1.61 5.58
CA LEU A 50 -2.29 2.25 4.90
C LEU A 50 -3.44 1.26 4.65
N GLU A 51 -3.16 0.03 4.24
CA GLU A 51 -4.17 -1.00 4.02
C GLU A 51 -4.91 -1.35 5.31
N SER A 52 -4.20 -1.46 6.44
CA SER A 52 -4.81 -1.68 7.76
C SER A 52 -5.75 -0.54 8.13
N THR A 53 -5.29 0.72 8.01
CA THR A 53 -6.10 1.89 8.36
C THR A 53 -7.31 2.08 7.45
N LEU A 54 -7.19 1.81 6.16
CA LEU A 54 -8.33 1.85 5.22
C LEU A 54 -9.33 0.72 5.46
N THR A 55 -8.88 -0.45 5.92
CA THR A 55 -9.75 -1.58 6.29
C THR A 55 -10.59 -1.23 7.52
N GLU A 56 -9.97 -0.67 8.56
CA GLU A 56 -10.67 -0.15 9.76
C GLU A 56 -11.68 0.94 9.37
N LEU A 57 -11.25 1.94 8.61
CA LEU A 57 -12.11 3.02 8.14
C LEU A 57 -13.30 2.53 7.29
N THR A 58 -13.09 1.48 6.50
CA THR A 58 -14.17 0.85 5.72
C THR A 58 -15.18 0.17 6.63
N ALA A 59 -14.75 -0.50 7.71
CA ALA A 59 -15.66 -1.11 8.67
C ALA A 59 -16.52 -0.04 9.38
N ASP A 60 -15.90 1.02 9.89
CA ASP A 60 -16.61 2.12 10.54
C ASP A 60 -17.59 2.82 9.57
N LEU A 61 -17.20 2.99 8.31
CA LEU A 61 -18.06 3.56 7.27
C LEU A 61 -19.27 2.66 6.97
N ASN A 62 -19.09 1.34 6.95
CA ASN A 62 -20.21 0.40 6.78
C ASN A 62 -21.25 0.57 7.90
N ASP A 63 -20.80 0.69 9.15
CA ASP A 63 -21.70 0.90 10.29
C ASP A 63 -22.45 2.24 10.17
N LEU A 64 -21.79 3.30 9.70
CA LEU A 64 -22.43 4.57 9.41
C LEU A 64 -23.48 4.45 8.30
N VAL A 65 -23.18 3.76 7.19
CA VAL A 65 -24.14 3.51 6.09
C VAL A 65 -25.38 2.79 6.61
N GLU A 66 -25.19 1.72 7.40
CA GLU A 66 -26.31 0.97 7.98
C GLU A 66 -27.15 1.84 8.91
N SER A 67 -26.51 2.71 9.70
CA SER A 67 -27.22 3.64 10.59
C SER A 67 -28.03 4.68 9.83
N VAL A 68 -27.49 5.26 8.73
CA VAL A 68 -28.23 6.20 7.89
C VAL A 68 -29.42 5.50 7.24
N ARG A 69 -29.25 4.26 6.76
CA ARG A 69 -30.34 3.47 6.17
C ARG A 69 -31.47 3.20 7.15
N ALA A 70 -31.14 2.89 8.41
CA ALA A 70 -32.16 2.69 9.44
C ALA A 70 -32.93 3.98 9.74
N ILE A 71 -32.24 5.13 9.74
CA ILE A 71 -32.84 6.45 9.95
C ILE A 71 -33.70 6.88 8.76
N GLU A 72 -33.28 6.60 7.52
CA GLU A 72 -34.02 6.95 6.30
C GLU A 72 -35.39 6.27 6.22
N GLN A 73 -35.53 5.07 6.79
CA GLN A 73 -36.80 4.34 6.81
C GLN A 73 -37.85 4.97 7.73
N ASP A 74 -37.42 5.58 8.85
CA ASP A 74 -38.33 6.25 9.78
C ASP A 74 -37.62 7.40 10.54
N PRO A 75 -37.39 8.57 9.91
CA PRO A 75 -36.66 9.67 10.53
C PRO A 75 -37.36 10.23 11.78
N TYR A 76 -38.69 10.24 11.76
CA TYR A 76 -39.51 10.81 12.83
C TYR A 76 -39.44 10.00 14.13
N ARG A 77 -39.24 8.67 14.04
CA ARG A 77 -39.02 7.81 15.21
C ARG A 77 -37.76 8.17 15.99
N TYR A 78 -36.75 8.71 15.30
CA TYR A 78 -35.49 9.15 15.90
C TYR A 78 -35.49 10.64 16.24
N GLY A 79 -36.59 11.37 15.97
CA GLY A 79 -36.69 12.81 16.22
C GLY A 79 -35.74 13.64 15.36
N LEU A 80 -35.33 13.12 14.19
CA LEU A 80 -34.38 13.77 13.29
C LEU A 80 -35.12 14.53 12.19
N GLU A 81 -34.59 15.70 11.84
CA GLU A 81 -35.06 16.48 10.70
C GLU A 81 -34.57 15.85 9.39
N LEU A 82 -35.38 15.94 8.33
CA LEU A 82 -35.03 15.37 7.02
C LEU A 82 -33.72 15.97 6.46
N GLU A 83 -33.44 17.24 6.75
CA GLU A 83 -32.19 17.89 6.37
C GLU A 83 -30.97 17.26 7.06
N GLU A 84 -31.12 16.83 8.32
CA GLU A 84 -30.05 16.16 9.06
C GLU A 84 -29.74 14.80 8.45
N VAL A 85 -30.77 14.03 8.08
CA VAL A 85 -30.59 12.75 7.37
C VAL A 85 -29.85 12.95 6.05
N GLN A 86 -30.20 13.99 5.28
CA GLN A 86 -29.49 14.33 4.04
C GLN A 86 -28.02 14.71 4.28
N ARG A 87 -27.71 15.46 5.34
CA ARG A 87 -26.32 15.78 5.72
C ARG A 87 -25.52 14.53 6.06
N ARG A 88 -26.09 13.61 6.83
CA ARG A 88 -25.46 12.32 7.18
C ARG A 88 -25.17 11.48 5.97
N ARG A 89 -26.16 11.36 5.07
CA ARG A 89 -26.02 10.67 3.80
C ARG A 89 -24.89 11.23 2.96
N LYS A 90 -24.84 12.56 2.78
CA LYS A 90 -23.79 13.22 2.01
C LYS A 90 -22.40 13.01 2.59
N LEU A 91 -22.26 13.05 3.91
CA LEU A 91 -20.98 12.79 4.56
C LEU A 91 -20.49 11.37 4.28
N VAL A 92 -21.37 10.38 4.41
CA VAL A 92 -21.03 8.98 4.15
C VAL A 92 -20.66 8.76 2.67
N ASP A 93 -21.32 9.46 1.75
CA ASP A 93 -21.00 9.48 0.31
C ASP A 93 -19.61 10.08 0.05
N ASP A 94 -19.36 11.29 0.52
CA ASP A 94 -18.07 11.99 0.34
C ASP A 94 -16.89 11.19 0.91
N VAL A 95 -17.08 10.58 2.10
CA VAL A 95 -16.05 9.74 2.74
C VAL A 95 -15.87 8.41 2.00
N GLY A 96 -16.96 7.77 1.58
CA GLY A 96 -16.92 6.52 0.81
C GLY A 96 -16.17 6.67 -0.49
N ASP A 97 -16.46 7.72 -1.25
CA ASP A 97 -15.75 8.06 -2.48
C ASP A 97 -14.24 8.29 -2.27
N GLU A 98 -13.86 8.94 -1.19
CA GLU A 98 -12.44 9.19 -0.87
C GLU A 98 -11.72 7.88 -0.51
N VAL A 99 -12.35 7.05 0.31
CA VAL A 99 -11.83 5.74 0.72
C VAL A 99 -11.71 4.81 -0.49
N GLU A 100 -12.71 4.78 -1.37
CA GLU A 100 -12.67 4.00 -2.62
C GLU A 100 -11.52 4.43 -3.53
N LYS A 101 -11.29 5.73 -3.71
CA LYS A 101 -10.16 6.23 -4.51
C LYS A 101 -8.81 5.79 -3.93
N MET A 102 -8.63 5.88 -2.60
CA MET A 102 -7.39 5.45 -1.95
C MET A 102 -7.17 3.93 -2.12
N HIS A 103 -8.25 3.16 -2.01
CA HIS A 103 -8.27 1.71 -2.21
C HIS A 103 -7.94 1.30 -3.65
N GLN A 104 -8.53 1.95 -4.65
CA GLN A 104 -8.24 1.70 -6.06
C GLN A 104 -6.78 2.01 -6.43
N GLU A 105 -6.21 3.10 -5.89
CA GLU A 105 -4.81 3.47 -6.11
C GLU A 105 -3.82 2.46 -5.50
N LEU A 106 -4.17 1.86 -4.37
CA LEU A 106 -3.42 0.77 -3.75
C LEU A 106 -3.45 -0.51 -4.61
N GLN A 107 -4.63 -0.87 -5.14
CA GLN A 107 -4.79 -2.04 -6.00
C GLN A 107 -4.10 -1.87 -7.36
N GLN A 108 -4.22 -0.70 -8.01
CA GLN A 108 -3.55 -0.45 -9.28
C GLN A 108 -2.02 -0.60 -9.17
N ALA A 109 -1.43 -0.30 -8.01
CA ALA A 109 -0.02 -0.54 -7.77
C ALA A 109 0.36 -2.04 -7.75
N VAL A 110 -0.56 -2.93 -7.33
CA VAL A 110 -0.41 -4.39 -7.45
C VAL A 110 -0.45 -4.79 -8.93
N SER A 111 -1.45 -4.30 -9.68
CA SER A 111 -1.67 -4.69 -11.08
C SER A 111 -0.58 -4.17 -12.01
N ASN A 112 -0.03 -2.98 -11.76
CA ASN A 112 1.11 -2.45 -12.52
C ASN A 112 2.43 -3.19 -12.26
N SER A 113 2.48 -4.07 -11.25
CA SER A 113 3.60 -5.01 -11.07
C SER A 113 3.45 -6.28 -11.94
N ALA A 114 2.29 -6.48 -12.59
CA ALA A 114 1.98 -7.67 -13.40
C ALA A 114 1.88 -7.38 -14.92
N VAL A 115 2.10 -6.14 -15.38
CA VAL A 115 2.00 -5.78 -16.81
C VAL A 115 3.37 -5.38 -17.36
N ASP A 116 4.22 -6.39 -17.54
CA ASP A 116 5.20 -6.44 -18.64
C ASP A 116 4.57 -7.09 -19.89
N THR A 117 3.30 -6.81 -20.14
CA THR A 117 2.61 -7.22 -21.37
C THR A 117 2.35 -5.99 -22.22
N LEU A 118 3.33 -5.70 -23.08
CA LEU A 118 3.16 -4.86 -24.26
C LEU A 118 1.82 -5.16 -24.94
N PRO A 119 1.08 -4.14 -25.42
CA PRO A 119 -0.12 -4.35 -26.22
C PRO A 119 0.20 -5.21 -27.46
N ASN A 120 -0.53 -6.31 -27.62
CA ASN A 120 -0.36 -7.24 -28.73
C ASN A 120 -0.71 -6.52 -30.06
N PRO A 121 0.19 -6.45 -31.06
CA PRO A 121 0.00 -5.65 -32.28
C PRO A 121 -1.23 -6.04 -33.13
N THR A 122 -1.77 -7.23 -32.92
CA THR A 122 -2.89 -7.80 -33.68
C THR A 122 -4.25 -7.16 -33.38
N LYS A 123 -4.38 -6.36 -32.32
CA LYS A 123 -5.64 -5.63 -32.02
C LYS A 123 -5.79 -4.32 -32.80
N PHE A 124 -4.72 -3.78 -33.38
CA PHE A 124 -4.79 -2.54 -34.16
C PHE A 124 -5.25 -2.79 -35.61
N ASP A 125 -5.01 -3.99 -36.14
CA ASP A 125 -5.41 -4.37 -37.51
C ASP A 125 -6.91 -4.68 -37.63
N ALA A 126 -7.52 -5.23 -36.58
CA ALA A 126 -8.95 -5.56 -36.56
C ALA A 126 -9.86 -4.31 -36.52
N ALA A 127 -9.37 -3.19 -35.98
CA ALA A 127 -10.12 -1.93 -35.90
C ALA A 127 -10.18 -1.17 -37.24
N LEU A 128 -9.29 -1.48 -38.19
CA LEU A 128 -9.22 -0.80 -39.49
C LEU A 128 -10.09 -1.46 -40.57
N GLU A 129 -10.60 -2.67 -40.32
CA GLU A 129 -11.46 -3.41 -41.27
C GLU A 129 -12.97 -3.16 -41.09
N GLU A 130 -13.43 -2.67 -39.93
CA GLU A 130 -14.86 -2.39 -39.69
C GLU A 130 -15.34 -1.02 -40.22
N GLU A 131 -14.43 -0.12 -40.58
CA GLU A 131 -14.76 1.27 -40.97
C GLU A 131 -15.00 1.47 -42.48
N ARG A 132 -15.45 0.42 -43.19
CA ARG A 132 -15.66 0.50 -44.65
C ARG A 132 -17.02 0.04 -45.19
N GLY A 133 -18.04 -0.05 -44.34
CA GLY A 133 -19.38 -0.30 -44.88
C GLY A 133 -20.52 -0.19 -43.90
N ARG A 134 -21.15 0.99 -43.81
CA ARG A 134 -22.60 1.19 -44.02
C ARG A 134 -23.07 2.61 -43.67
N GLY A 135 -23.67 3.25 -44.67
CA GLY A 135 -24.95 3.98 -44.56
C GLY A 135 -25.01 5.17 -43.60
N GLY A 136 -24.67 6.35 -44.12
CA GLY A 136 -24.99 7.62 -43.48
C GLY A 136 -26.48 7.98 -43.57
N GLU A 137 -26.89 8.80 -42.60
CA GLU A 137 -28.10 9.64 -42.49
C GLU A 137 -29.18 9.23 -41.47
N ASP A 138 -29.40 7.94 -41.14
CA ASP A 138 -30.39 7.56 -40.09
C ASP A 138 -29.79 7.34 -38.68
N TYR A 139 -28.48 7.16 -38.55
CA TYR A 139 -27.80 6.87 -37.27
C TYR A 139 -27.74 8.08 -36.31
N TYR A 140 -27.59 9.29 -36.86
CA TYR A 140 -27.43 10.50 -36.06
C TYR A 140 -28.72 10.91 -35.33
N ALA A 141 -29.89 10.76 -35.97
CA ALA A 141 -31.17 11.12 -35.36
C ALA A 141 -31.62 10.14 -34.26
N SER A 142 -31.34 8.84 -34.43
CA SER A 142 -31.60 7.83 -33.38
C SER A 142 -30.67 7.98 -32.18
N MET A 143 -29.41 8.38 -32.40
CA MET A 143 -28.40 8.53 -31.35
C MET A 143 -28.65 9.78 -30.48
N GLU A 144 -29.28 10.81 -31.02
CA GLU A 144 -29.62 12.03 -30.28
C GLU A 144 -30.84 11.84 -29.36
N GLN A 145 -31.85 11.07 -29.79
CA GLN A 145 -32.95 10.64 -28.92
C GLN A 145 -32.49 9.70 -27.81
N GLN A 146 -31.53 8.82 -28.10
CA GLN A 146 -30.97 7.90 -27.11
C GLN A 146 -30.12 8.65 -26.06
N ARG A 147 -29.32 9.65 -26.50
CA ARG A 147 -28.61 10.58 -25.60
C ARG A 147 -29.56 11.37 -24.70
N GLN A 148 -30.71 11.80 -25.20
CA GLN A 148 -31.66 12.60 -24.43
C GLN A 148 -32.47 11.76 -23.42
N SER A 149 -32.67 10.47 -23.69
CA SER A 149 -33.24 9.52 -22.71
C SER A 149 -32.22 9.08 -21.65
N GLU A 150 -30.94 8.95 -22.00
CA GLU A 150 -29.87 8.69 -21.02
C GLU A 150 -29.67 9.88 -20.08
N LEU A 151 -29.69 11.11 -20.61
CA LEU A 151 -29.54 12.34 -19.81
C LEU A 151 -30.73 12.62 -18.87
N MET A 152 -31.91 12.05 -19.15
CA MET A 152 -33.08 12.14 -18.24
C MET A 152 -33.14 11.00 -17.21
N HIS A 153 -32.39 9.91 -17.40
CA HIS A 153 -32.22 8.88 -16.37
C HIS A 153 -31.15 9.23 -15.33
N GLU A 154 -30.22 10.14 -15.68
CA GLU A 154 -29.18 10.64 -14.77
C GLU A 154 -29.68 11.48 -13.59
N GLN A 155 -30.98 11.80 -13.51
CA GLN A 155 -31.54 12.58 -12.38
C GLN A 155 -32.43 11.80 -11.41
N ASP A 156 -32.68 10.50 -11.63
CA ASP A 156 -33.51 9.68 -10.71
C ASP A 156 -32.80 8.43 -10.16
N GLU A 157 -31.54 8.18 -10.56
CA GLU A 157 -30.75 7.01 -10.10
C GLU A 157 -29.55 7.36 -9.20
N GLN A 158 -29.58 8.50 -8.50
CA GLN A 158 -28.49 8.92 -7.61
C GLN A 158 -28.67 8.48 -6.14
N LEU A 159 -29.35 7.35 -5.92
CA LEU A 159 -29.73 6.85 -4.58
C LEU A 159 -29.18 5.45 -4.25
N ASP A 160 -28.53 4.76 -5.18
CA ASP A 160 -27.97 3.41 -4.98
C ASP A 160 -26.42 3.37 -5.03
N GLY A 161 -25.78 4.51 -5.31
CA GLY A 161 -24.32 4.63 -5.46
C GLY A 161 -23.56 4.30 -4.18
N VAL A 162 -23.87 4.99 -3.07
CA VAL A 162 -23.24 4.78 -1.75
C VAL A 162 -23.26 3.31 -1.33
N PHE A 163 -24.41 2.65 -1.47
CA PHE A 163 -24.58 1.29 -0.99
C PHE A 163 -23.83 0.27 -1.84
N ARG A 164 -23.71 0.51 -3.14
CA ARG A 164 -22.87 -0.30 -4.03
C ARG A 164 -21.39 -0.03 -3.80
N THR A 165 -20.98 1.23 -3.68
CA THR A 165 -19.59 1.62 -3.42
C THR A 165 -19.11 1.06 -2.09
N VAL A 166 -19.86 1.25 -1.01
CA VAL A 166 -19.47 0.73 0.32
C VAL A 166 -19.57 -0.80 0.39
N GLY A 167 -20.53 -1.40 -0.33
CA GLY A 167 -20.59 -2.85 -0.51
C GLY A 167 -19.35 -3.42 -1.21
N ASN A 168 -18.87 -2.75 -2.26
CA ASN A 168 -17.63 -3.11 -2.97
C ASN A 168 -16.40 -2.89 -2.08
N LEU A 169 -16.35 -1.77 -1.35
CA LEU A 169 -15.31 -1.47 -0.38
C LEU A 169 -15.21 -2.55 0.69
N ARG A 170 -16.34 -3.05 1.19
CA ARG A 170 -16.37 -4.14 2.17
C ARG A 170 -15.76 -5.42 1.62
N GLN A 171 -16.11 -5.80 0.38
CA GLN A 171 -15.52 -6.97 -0.25
C GLN A 171 -14.01 -6.78 -0.46
N GLN A 172 -13.60 -5.60 -0.92
CA GLN A 172 -12.20 -5.25 -1.09
C GLN A 172 -11.42 -5.26 0.24
N ALA A 173 -12.01 -4.76 1.32
CA ALA A 173 -11.43 -4.75 2.66
C ALA A 173 -11.26 -6.18 3.21
N ASP A 174 -12.20 -7.10 2.94
CA ASP A 174 -12.07 -8.52 3.31
C ASP A 174 -10.92 -9.20 2.55
N ASP A 175 -10.84 -8.98 1.24
CA ASP A 175 -9.75 -9.52 0.41
C ASP A 175 -8.37 -8.97 0.84
N MET A 176 -8.30 -7.69 1.20
CA MET A 176 -7.08 -7.05 1.71
C MET A 176 -6.72 -7.49 3.12
N GLY A 177 -7.70 -7.72 3.99
CA GLY A 177 -7.47 -8.26 5.33
C GLY A 177 -6.80 -9.62 5.29
N ARG A 178 -7.19 -10.48 4.35
CA ARG A 178 -6.55 -11.79 4.13
C ARG A 178 -5.13 -11.65 3.59
N GLU A 179 -4.91 -10.76 2.63
CA GLU A 179 -3.58 -10.47 2.09
C GLU A 179 -2.64 -9.87 3.16
N LEU A 180 -3.15 -9.04 4.09
CA LEU A 180 -2.38 -8.54 5.23
C LEU A 180 -1.96 -9.66 6.19
N GLU A 181 -2.84 -10.63 6.44
CA GLU A 181 -2.54 -11.82 7.23
C GLU A 181 -1.46 -12.68 6.55
N ASP A 182 -1.55 -12.85 5.22
CA ASP A 182 -0.55 -13.56 4.42
C ASP A 182 0.81 -12.81 4.37
N GLN A 183 0.78 -11.47 4.29
CA GLN A 183 1.99 -10.64 4.36
C GLN A 183 2.66 -10.70 5.74
N ALA A 184 1.91 -10.83 6.83
CA ALA A 184 2.44 -11.03 8.18
C ALA A 184 3.20 -12.37 8.30
N VAL A 185 2.78 -13.41 7.57
CA VAL A 185 3.49 -14.70 7.51
C VAL A 185 4.83 -14.57 6.79
N MET A 186 4.90 -13.75 5.73
CA MET A 186 6.14 -13.53 4.95
C MET A 186 7.22 -12.72 5.70
N ILE A 187 6.86 -11.96 6.74
CA ILE A 187 7.81 -11.22 7.59
C ILE A 187 8.73 -12.17 8.37
N ASN A 188 8.29 -13.40 8.69
CA ASN A 188 9.14 -14.41 9.34
C ASN A 188 10.33 -14.84 8.46
N GLU A 189 10.19 -14.79 7.13
CA GLU A 189 11.25 -15.16 6.19
C GLU A 189 12.36 -14.10 6.08
N VAL A 190 11.98 -12.83 6.24
CA VAL A 190 12.93 -11.70 6.26
C VAL A 190 13.76 -11.73 7.54
N ASP A 191 13.14 -12.05 8.68
CA ASP A 191 13.85 -12.19 9.96
C ASP A 191 14.84 -13.36 9.93
N THR A 192 14.43 -14.52 9.36
CA THR A 192 15.35 -15.64 9.16
C THR A 192 16.47 -15.34 8.16
N LEU A 193 16.23 -14.52 7.14
CA LEU A 193 17.27 -14.07 6.22
C LEU A 193 18.23 -13.09 6.89
N ALA A 194 17.73 -12.16 7.69
CA ALA A 194 18.52 -11.22 8.49
C ALA A 194 19.40 -11.95 9.50
N ASP A 195 18.87 -12.95 10.21
CA ASP A 195 19.64 -13.82 11.12
C ASP A 195 20.73 -14.61 10.39
N ARG A 196 20.42 -15.14 9.19
CA ARG A 196 21.38 -15.88 8.37
C ARG A 196 22.49 -14.96 7.85
N VAL A 197 22.17 -13.72 7.48
CA VAL A 197 23.15 -12.71 7.06
C VAL A 197 23.98 -12.24 8.27
N GLY A 198 23.36 -11.98 9.41
CA GLY A 198 24.02 -11.61 10.67
C GLY A 198 24.99 -12.68 11.16
N GLY A 199 24.60 -13.95 11.09
CA GLY A 199 25.46 -15.09 11.39
C GLY A 199 26.66 -15.20 10.43
N LYS A 200 26.47 -14.97 9.13
CA LYS A 200 27.57 -14.96 8.15
C LYS A 200 28.51 -13.78 8.35
N LEU A 201 27.99 -12.60 8.68
CA LEU A 201 28.78 -11.39 8.95
C LEU A 201 29.61 -11.55 10.23
N SER A 202 29.01 -12.08 11.30
CA SER A 202 29.70 -12.38 12.57
C SER A 202 30.84 -13.40 12.39
N ASN A 203 30.59 -14.44 11.59
CA ASN A 203 31.61 -15.42 11.22
C ASN A 203 32.73 -14.81 10.36
N GLY A 204 32.38 -13.92 9.42
CA GLY A 204 33.35 -13.17 8.62
C GLY A 204 34.23 -12.25 9.47
N MET A 205 33.62 -11.51 10.40
CA MET A 205 34.30 -10.63 11.34
C MET A 205 35.25 -11.41 12.26
N SER A 206 34.82 -12.59 12.72
CA SER A 206 35.66 -13.49 13.53
C SER A 206 36.86 -14.02 12.76
N ARG A 207 36.68 -14.37 11.48
CA ARG A 207 37.79 -14.78 10.60
C ARG A 207 38.76 -13.63 10.33
N ILE A 208 38.26 -12.43 10.07
CA ILE A 208 39.09 -11.23 9.91
C ILE A 208 39.92 -10.98 11.17
N LYS A 209 39.29 -10.99 12.35
CA LYS A 209 39.98 -10.81 13.63
C LYS A 209 41.05 -11.87 13.85
N HIS A 210 40.78 -13.12 13.46
CA HIS A 210 41.75 -14.21 13.56
C HIS A 210 42.92 -14.05 12.59
N ILE A 211 42.66 -13.61 11.35
CA ILE A 211 43.70 -13.34 10.34
C ILE A 211 44.59 -12.18 10.76
N VAL A 212 44.01 -11.07 11.24
CA VAL A 212 44.76 -9.89 11.72
C VAL A 212 45.71 -10.31 12.84
N ARG A 213 45.21 -11.05 13.84
CA ARG A 213 46.02 -11.48 14.99
C ARG A 213 47.13 -12.46 14.61
N LYS A 214 46.82 -13.41 13.72
CA LYS A 214 47.81 -14.40 13.24
C LYS A 214 48.91 -13.76 12.38
N ASN A 215 48.58 -12.72 11.61
CA ASN A 215 49.54 -11.98 10.81
C ASN A 215 50.44 -11.09 11.69
N GLU A 216 49.88 -10.44 12.72
CA GLU A 216 50.67 -9.65 13.68
C GLU A 216 51.68 -10.51 14.45
N ASP A 217 51.27 -11.68 14.94
CA ASP A 217 52.13 -12.59 15.71
C ASP A 217 53.30 -13.14 14.86
N THR A 218 53.08 -13.45 13.58
CA THR A 218 54.12 -14.05 12.72
C THR A 218 55.18 -13.04 12.29
N TRP A 219 54.77 -11.81 11.95
CA TRP A 219 55.72 -10.76 11.54
C TRP A 219 56.51 -10.20 12.73
N SER A 220 55.87 -10.06 13.89
CA SER A 220 56.53 -9.67 15.13
C SER A 220 57.57 -10.71 15.56
N SER A 221 57.19 -11.99 15.56
CA SER A 221 58.11 -13.09 15.92
C SER A 221 59.30 -13.20 14.98
N PHE A 222 59.11 -13.02 13.66
CA PHE A 222 60.20 -13.04 12.70
C PHE A 222 61.16 -11.86 12.88
N CYS A 223 60.63 -10.66 13.14
CA CYS A 223 61.43 -9.47 13.38
C CYS A 223 62.30 -9.60 14.64
N ILE A 224 61.73 -10.12 15.74
CA ILE A 224 62.46 -10.39 16.99
C ILE A 224 63.58 -11.42 16.75
N ALA A 225 63.28 -12.52 16.05
CA ALA A 225 64.28 -13.56 15.74
C ALA A 225 65.45 -13.01 14.88
N ALA A 226 65.14 -12.17 13.89
CA ALA A 226 66.15 -11.53 13.05
C ALA A 226 67.05 -10.58 13.85
N LEU A 227 66.47 -9.76 14.75
CA LEU A 227 67.25 -8.86 15.62
C LEU A 227 68.20 -9.63 16.56
N ILE A 228 67.74 -10.75 17.14
CA ILE A 228 68.59 -11.60 18.00
C ILE A 228 69.75 -12.19 17.19
N PHE A 229 69.50 -12.69 15.97
CA PHE A 229 70.53 -13.25 15.12
C PHE A 229 71.64 -12.24 14.77
N VAL A 230 71.24 -11.01 14.41
CA VAL A 230 72.18 -9.91 14.13
C VAL A 230 73.00 -9.56 15.38
N LEU A 231 72.38 -9.52 16.55
CA LEU A 231 73.06 -9.24 17.82
C LEU A 231 74.10 -10.32 18.15
N VAL A 232 73.77 -11.60 17.96
CA VAL A 232 74.70 -12.73 18.16
C VAL A 232 75.89 -12.64 17.20
N LEU A 233 75.66 -12.32 15.92
CA LEU A 233 76.74 -12.14 14.94
C LEU A 233 77.67 -10.99 15.33
N LEU A 234 77.13 -9.86 15.78
CA LEU A 234 77.94 -8.73 16.26
C LEU A 234 78.77 -9.12 17.50
N LEU A 235 78.22 -9.91 18.41
CA LEU A 235 78.93 -10.40 19.59
C LEU A 235 80.09 -11.33 19.20
N ILE A 236 79.84 -12.29 18.29
CA ILE A 236 80.90 -13.19 17.78
C ILE A 236 82.02 -12.39 17.12
N LEU A 237 81.66 -11.41 16.28
CA LEU A 237 82.63 -10.55 15.60
C LEU A 237 83.46 -9.75 16.62
N LEU A 238 82.84 -9.23 17.68
CA LEU A 238 83.53 -8.50 18.74
C LEU A 238 84.48 -9.37 19.57
N ILE A 239 84.17 -10.65 19.79
CA ILE A 239 85.06 -11.59 20.49
C ILE A 239 86.20 -12.07 19.58
N ALA A 240 85.94 -12.21 18.28
CA ALA A 240 86.92 -12.69 17.31
C ALA A 240 87.93 -11.62 16.87
N LEU A 241 87.59 -10.33 17.03
CA LEU A 241 88.44 -9.17 16.74
C LEU A 241 89.21 -8.71 17.98
#